data_AF-A0A972DUS4-F1
#
_entry.id   AF-A0A972DUS4-F1
#
_cell.length_a   1.000
_cell.length_b   1.000
_cell.length_c   1.000
_cell.angle_alpha   90.00
_cell.angle_beta   90.00
_cell.angle_gamma   90.00
#
_symmetry.space_group_name_H-M   'P 1'
#
loop_
_entity.id
_entity.type
_entity.pdbx_description
1 polymer ?
#
loop_
_entity_poly.entity_id
_entity_poly.type
_entity_poly.pdbx_seq_one_letter_code
_entity_poly.pdbx_strand_id
1 'polypeptide(L)'
;ERHAQRLAEAFEDDYADAAKILRNDRNQPNPVWRMAEALTFLQGKNNTQANFLSMVDSSLLINRPNGIASKRKVLRTVAGAGRKMREVRSIVFTDAVLDHLVHLHVLRTGRAGGYRPLAYSEFLRILHDRYGFCIGVAPPGLTVSNDLLRENRTILERRLRDLGLLVGVNDAESMKHLRPRFEPTREGSA
;
A
#
# COMPACT_ATOMS: atom_id res chain seq x y z
N GLU A 1 24.39 22.93 0.37
CA GLU A 1 25.55 22.79 -0.55
C GLU A 1 26.87 22.56 0.17
N ARG A 2 27.31 23.45 1.08
CA ARG A 2 28.61 23.32 1.80
C ARG A 2 28.88 21.95 2.43
N HIS A 3 27.87 21.30 3.03
CA HIS A 3 28.04 19.97 3.64
C HIS A 3 28.25 18.84 2.62
N ALA A 4 27.58 18.91 1.45
CA ALA A 4 27.73 17.89 0.41
C ALA A 4 29.11 17.99 -0.27
N GLN A 5 29.62 19.21 -0.47
CA GLN A 5 30.97 19.44 -1.00
C GLN A 5 32.06 18.97 -0.05
N ARG A 6 31.98 19.34 1.24
CA ARG A 6 32.92 18.86 2.27
C ARG A 6 32.94 17.34 2.37
N LEU A 7 31.77 16.71 2.28
CA LEU A 7 31.68 15.25 2.32
C LEU A 7 32.27 14.61 1.04
N ALA A 8 32.08 15.25 -0.12
CA ALA A 8 32.67 14.79 -1.37
C ALA A 8 34.19 14.86 -1.37
N GLU A 9 34.78 15.90 -0.78
CA GLU A 9 36.23 16.01 -0.57
C GLU A 9 36.74 14.91 0.37
N ALA A 10 36.04 14.64 1.48
CA ALA A 10 36.42 13.58 2.41
C ALA A 10 36.30 12.15 1.82
N PHE A 11 35.45 11.96 0.80
CA PHE A 11 35.20 10.66 0.15
C PHE A 11 36.05 10.45 -1.10
N GLU A 12 36.89 11.40 -1.48
CA GLU A 12 37.61 11.38 -2.76
C GLU A 12 38.60 10.21 -2.87
N ASP A 13 39.27 9.87 -1.76
CA ASP A 13 40.29 8.81 -1.71
C ASP A 13 39.67 7.40 -1.57
N ASP A 14 38.74 7.23 -0.63
CA ASP A 14 38.19 5.91 -0.27
C ASP A 14 36.91 5.54 -1.06
N TYR A 15 36.16 6.53 -1.55
CA TYR A 15 34.84 6.34 -2.15
C TYR A 15 34.59 7.28 -3.34
N ALA A 16 35.52 7.28 -4.31
CA ALA A 16 35.52 8.19 -5.46
C ALA A 16 34.19 8.25 -6.23
N ASP A 17 33.47 7.14 -6.36
CA ASP A 17 32.16 7.12 -7.05
C ASP A 17 31.04 7.80 -6.24
N ALA A 18 31.07 7.70 -4.90
CA ALA A 18 30.15 8.44 -4.04
C ALA A 18 30.43 9.94 -4.08
N ALA A 19 31.71 10.33 -4.14
CA ALA A 19 32.11 11.74 -4.32
C ALA A 19 31.62 12.32 -5.66
N LYS A 20 31.67 11.53 -6.75
CA LYS A 20 31.10 11.94 -8.06
C LYS A 20 29.59 12.20 -7.97
N ILE A 21 28.83 11.34 -7.29
CA ILE A 21 27.38 11.53 -7.09
C ILE A 21 27.11 12.83 -6.33
N LEU A 22 27.85 13.10 -5.24
CA LEU A 22 27.70 14.32 -4.45
C LEU A 22 28.03 15.59 -5.25
N ARG A 23 28.97 15.52 -6.19
CA ARG A 23 29.36 16.64 -7.08
C ARG A 23 28.45 16.81 -8.30
N ASN A 24 27.51 15.90 -8.56
CA ASN A 24 26.64 15.92 -9.75
C ASN A 24 25.49 16.93 -9.65
N ASP A 25 25.82 18.21 -9.51
CA ASP A 25 24.87 19.32 -9.45
C ASP A 25 24.06 19.49 -10.75
N ARG A 26 24.64 19.14 -11.89
CA ARG A 26 24.01 19.24 -13.21
C ARG A 26 22.79 18.35 -13.36
N ASN A 27 22.86 17.09 -12.93
CA ASN A 27 21.75 16.16 -13.08
C ASN A 27 20.77 16.23 -11.89
N GLN A 28 21.27 16.53 -10.69
CA GLN A 28 20.43 16.65 -9.50
C GLN A 28 20.81 17.91 -8.69
N PRO A 29 20.16 19.05 -8.94
CA PRO A 29 20.55 20.32 -8.31
C PRO A 29 20.37 20.27 -6.79
N ASN A 30 19.34 19.55 -6.32
CA ASN A 30 19.03 19.49 -4.90
C ASN A 30 20.08 18.64 -4.13
N PRO A 31 20.80 19.24 -3.17
CA PRO A 31 21.89 18.59 -2.45
C PRO A 31 21.42 17.47 -1.51
N VAL A 32 20.18 17.51 -1.01
CA VAL A 32 19.64 16.48 -0.13
C VAL A 32 19.46 15.17 -0.91
N TRP A 33 18.97 15.27 -2.15
CA TRP A 33 18.80 14.09 -3.00
C TRP A 33 20.13 13.47 -3.42
N ARG A 34 21.12 14.30 -3.78
CA ARG A 34 22.48 13.80 -4.06
C ARG A 34 23.09 13.09 -2.86
N MET A 35 22.87 13.64 -1.66
CA MET A 35 23.35 13.03 -0.42
C MET A 35 22.64 11.71 -0.12
N ALA A 36 21.31 11.65 -0.30
CA ALA A 36 20.56 10.42 -0.17
C ALA A 36 21.02 9.35 -1.17
N GLU A 37 21.28 9.73 -2.42
CA GLU A 37 21.77 8.84 -3.47
C GLU A 37 23.17 8.29 -3.13
N ALA A 38 24.10 9.16 -2.72
CA ALA A 38 25.44 8.74 -2.32
C ALA A 38 25.41 7.80 -1.10
N LEU A 39 24.59 8.09 -0.09
CA LEU A 39 24.44 7.21 1.08
C LEU A 39 23.80 5.87 0.70
N THR A 40 22.82 5.87 -0.21
CA THR A 40 22.18 4.64 -0.70
C THR A 40 23.16 3.80 -1.51
N PHE A 41 24.00 4.46 -2.31
CA PHE A 41 25.09 3.80 -3.06
C PHE A 41 26.09 3.13 -2.10
N LEU A 42 26.55 3.86 -1.07
CA LEU A 42 27.50 3.34 -0.08
C LEU A 42 26.93 2.20 0.77
N GLN A 43 25.64 2.22 1.10
CA GLN A 43 24.99 1.10 1.79
C GLN A 43 25.03 -0.20 0.96
N GLY A 44 25.10 -0.08 -0.36
CA GLY A 44 25.12 -1.21 -1.28
C GLY A 44 23.75 -1.85 -1.46
N LYS A 45 23.57 -2.50 -2.62
CA LYS A 45 22.28 -3.04 -3.08
C LYS A 45 21.57 -3.93 -2.06
N ASN A 46 22.31 -4.81 -1.38
CA ASN A 46 21.71 -5.77 -0.44
C ASN A 46 21.14 -5.07 0.79
N ASN A 47 21.89 -4.12 1.37
CA ASN A 47 21.45 -3.40 2.57
C ASN A 47 20.30 -2.45 2.24
N THR A 48 20.39 -1.70 1.13
CA THR A 48 19.30 -0.85 0.65
C THR A 48 18.03 -1.66 0.44
N GLN A 49 18.11 -2.81 -0.23
CA GLN A 49 16.95 -3.67 -0.44
C GLN A 49 16.38 -4.19 0.88
N ALA A 50 17.23 -4.63 1.81
CA ALA A 50 16.79 -5.12 3.11
C ALA A 50 16.09 -4.03 3.94
N ASN A 51 16.67 -2.83 4.01
CA ASN A 51 16.12 -1.69 4.74
C ASN A 51 14.82 -1.20 4.11
N PHE A 52 14.75 -1.12 2.79
CA PHE A 52 13.52 -0.77 2.08
C PHE A 52 12.41 -1.78 2.38
N LEU A 53 12.71 -3.08 2.29
CA LEU A 53 11.72 -4.12 2.62
C LEU A 53 11.31 -4.08 4.10
N SER A 54 12.24 -3.78 5.02
CA SER A 54 11.95 -3.61 6.44
C SER A 54 11.04 -2.41 6.71
N MET A 55 11.28 -1.29 6.01
CA MET A 55 10.41 -0.11 6.04
C MET A 55 9.00 -0.49 5.58
N VAL A 56 8.86 -1.15 4.42
CA VAL A 56 7.57 -1.61 3.91
C VAL A 56 6.87 -2.56 4.88
N ASP A 57 7.61 -3.52 5.44
CA ASP A 57 7.07 -4.48 6.41
C ASP A 57 6.52 -3.76 7.65
N SER A 58 7.21 -2.71 8.10
CA SER A 58 6.83 -1.89 9.25
C SER A 58 5.64 -0.98 8.96
N SER A 59 5.65 -0.28 7.82
CA SER A 59 4.57 0.63 7.42
C SER A 59 3.24 -0.09 7.19
N LEU A 60 3.28 -1.32 6.68
CA LEU A 60 2.08 -2.13 6.45
C LEU A 60 1.70 -3.00 7.67
N LEU A 61 2.46 -2.91 8.76
CA LEU A 61 2.30 -3.73 9.96
C LEU A 61 2.18 -5.21 9.63
N ILE A 62 3.09 -5.72 8.79
CA ILE A 62 3.00 -7.08 8.25
C ILE A 62 2.88 -8.12 9.36
N ASN A 63 1.95 -9.07 9.19
CA ASN A 63 1.68 -10.16 10.13
C ASN A 63 1.26 -9.69 11.54
N ARG A 64 0.76 -8.46 11.68
CA ARG A 64 0.10 -7.99 12.91
C ARG A 64 -1.41 -8.20 12.81
N PRO A 65 -2.13 -8.36 13.94
CA PRO A 65 -3.58 -8.61 13.95
C PRO A 65 -4.39 -7.54 13.22
N ASN A 66 -3.94 -6.27 13.27
CA ASN A 66 -4.57 -5.14 12.59
C ASN A 66 -3.74 -4.62 11.41
N GLY A 67 -2.79 -5.42 10.92
CA GLY A 67 -1.98 -5.06 9.77
C GLY A 67 -2.76 -5.13 8.46
N ILE A 68 -2.23 -4.49 7.43
CA ILE A 68 -2.84 -4.48 6.08
C ILE A 68 -2.10 -5.36 5.08
N ALA A 69 -1.09 -6.11 5.53
CA ALA A 69 -0.38 -7.05 4.68
C ALA A 69 0.09 -8.29 5.44
N SER A 70 0.27 -9.37 4.68
CA SER A 70 0.80 -10.64 5.13
C SER A 70 1.99 -11.04 4.27
N LYS A 71 2.87 -11.85 4.84
CA LYS A 71 4.11 -12.31 4.21
C LYS A 71 4.20 -13.82 4.30
N ARG A 72 4.35 -14.47 3.14
CA ARG A 72 4.45 -15.93 3.01
C ARG A 72 5.75 -16.33 2.32
N LYS A 73 6.39 -17.38 2.82
CA LYS A 73 7.53 -18.04 2.16
C LYS A 73 7.01 -19.02 1.11
N VAL A 74 7.43 -18.86 -0.14
CA VAL A 74 7.03 -19.70 -1.28
C VAL A 74 8.29 -20.20 -1.96
N LEU A 75 8.35 -21.50 -2.26
CA LEU A 75 9.39 -22.07 -3.10
C LEU A 75 9.09 -21.71 -4.55
N ARG A 76 9.98 -20.96 -5.20
CA ARG A 76 9.85 -20.60 -6.61
C ARG A 76 11.03 -21.17 -7.38
N THR A 77 10.73 -21.87 -8.46
CA THR A 77 11.75 -22.36 -9.40
C THR A 77 12.31 -21.15 -10.16
N VAL A 78 13.61 -20.93 -10.06
CA VAL A 78 14.30 -19.89 -10.83
C VAL A 78 14.99 -20.59 -11.99
N ALA A 79 14.73 -20.14 -13.22
CA ALA A 79 15.35 -20.71 -14.41
C ALA A 79 16.87 -20.72 -14.25
N GLY A 80 17.47 -21.92 -14.33
CA GLY A 80 18.91 -22.13 -14.21
C GLY A 80 19.52 -22.16 -12.80
N ALA A 81 18.75 -21.94 -11.73
CA ALA A 81 19.31 -21.81 -10.36
C ALA A 81 18.59 -22.63 -9.27
N GLY A 82 17.83 -23.66 -9.66
CA GLY A 82 17.12 -24.55 -8.73
C GLY A 82 15.91 -23.89 -8.04
N ARG A 83 15.36 -24.55 -7.01
CA ARG A 83 14.25 -24.03 -6.21
C ARG A 83 14.79 -23.09 -5.14
N LYS A 84 14.42 -21.81 -5.20
CA LYS A 84 14.78 -20.82 -4.19
C LYS A 84 13.55 -20.40 -3.40
N MET A 85 13.68 -20.37 -2.08
CA MET A 85 12.65 -19.81 -1.21
C MET A 85 12.59 -18.28 -1.42
N ARG A 86 11.41 -17.76 -1.75
CA ARG A 86 11.14 -16.33 -1.88
C ARG A 86 10.01 -15.92 -0.95
N GLU A 87 10.13 -14.72 -0.40
CA GLU A 87 9.09 -14.12 0.41
C GLU A 87 8.15 -13.32 -0.50
N VAL A 88 6.88 -13.72 -0.52
CA VAL A 88 5.82 -13.02 -1.23
C VAL A 88 5.02 -12.24 -0.21
N ARG A 89 4.71 -10.99 -0.54
CA ARG A 89 3.87 -10.10 0.26
C ARG A 89 2.53 -9.95 -0.42
N SER A 90 1.47 -9.99 0.35
CA SER A 90 0.10 -9.77 -0.12
C SER A 90 -0.56 -8.74 0.79
N ILE A 91 -1.23 -7.75 0.19
CA ILE A 91 -2.11 -6.85 0.94
C ILE A 91 -3.34 -7.66 1.35
N VAL A 92 -3.67 -7.63 2.64
CA VAL A 92 -4.81 -8.32 3.21
C VAL A 92 -5.55 -7.31 4.07
N PHE A 93 -6.76 -6.95 3.68
CA PHE A 93 -7.60 -6.12 4.54
C PHE A 93 -8.09 -6.97 5.70
N THR A 94 -7.70 -6.70 6.94
CA THR A 94 -8.31 -7.40 8.09
C THR A 94 -9.76 -6.96 8.27
N ASP A 95 -10.54 -7.69 9.06
CA ASP A 95 -11.93 -7.33 9.33
C ASP A 95 -12.04 -5.91 9.91
N ALA A 96 -11.15 -5.57 10.84
CA ALA A 96 -11.07 -4.24 11.43
C ALA A 96 -10.76 -3.14 10.39
N VAL A 97 -9.90 -3.42 9.42
CA VAL A 97 -9.57 -2.47 8.34
C VAL A 97 -10.76 -2.28 7.40
N LEU A 98 -11.46 -3.37 7.05
CA LEU A 98 -12.67 -3.28 6.22
C LEU A 98 -13.78 -2.50 6.93
N ASP A 99 -14.05 -2.81 8.20
CA ASP A 99 -15.00 -2.07 9.03
C ASP A 99 -14.64 -0.58 9.06
N HIS A 100 -13.38 -0.26 9.37
CA HIS A 100 -12.91 1.13 9.44
C HIS A 100 -13.04 1.87 8.11
N LEU A 101 -12.60 1.27 7.00
CA LEU A 101 -12.67 1.90 5.67
C LEU A 101 -14.13 2.13 5.24
N VAL A 102 -15.01 1.18 5.48
CA VAL A 102 -16.43 1.34 5.15
C VAL A 102 -17.06 2.43 6.00
N HIS A 103 -16.86 2.40 7.32
CA HIS A 103 -17.41 3.43 8.22
C HIS A 103 -16.90 4.82 7.85
N LEU A 104 -15.61 4.97 7.57
CA LEU A 104 -15.00 6.24 7.19
C LEU A 104 -15.67 6.87 5.96
N HIS A 105 -16.03 6.08 4.95
CA HIS A 105 -16.61 6.59 3.70
C HIS A 105 -18.15 6.63 3.69
N VAL A 106 -18.80 5.90 4.59
CA VAL A 106 -20.26 5.92 4.77
C VAL A 106 -20.70 7.05 5.73
N LEU A 107 -19.82 7.47 6.64
CA LEU A 107 -20.05 8.62 7.51
C LEU A 107 -20.12 9.91 6.68
N ARG A 108 -21.18 10.72 6.91
CA ARG A 108 -21.23 12.07 6.36
C ARG A 108 -20.20 12.96 7.07
N THR A 109 -19.42 13.69 6.28
CA THR A 109 -18.54 14.74 6.80
C THR A 109 -19.36 16.00 7.11
N GLY A 110 -19.44 16.41 8.37
CA GLY A 110 -20.08 17.67 8.79
C GLY A 110 -20.95 17.57 10.06
N ARG A 111 -21.59 18.69 10.44
CA ARG A 111 -22.45 18.80 11.64
C ARG A 111 -23.75 17.99 11.57
N ALA A 112 -24.19 17.59 10.37
CA ALA A 112 -25.35 16.74 10.22
C ALA A 112 -24.92 15.28 10.38
N GLY A 113 -25.01 14.76 11.60
CA GLY A 113 -24.82 13.34 11.87
C GLY A 113 -25.73 12.48 10.97
N GLY A 114 -25.17 11.40 10.41
CA GLY A 114 -25.92 10.49 9.57
C GLY A 114 -25.04 9.71 8.60
N TYR A 115 -25.66 8.74 7.92
CA TYR A 115 -24.99 7.87 6.97
C TYR A 115 -25.45 8.13 5.54
N ARG A 116 -24.51 7.99 4.62
CA ARG A 116 -24.79 7.94 3.18
C ARG A 116 -24.51 6.52 2.69
N PRO A 117 -25.52 5.78 2.19
CA PRO A 117 -25.26 4.52 1.52
C PRO A 117 -24.25 4.73 0.39
N LEU A 118 -23.18 3.94 0.40
CA LEU A 118 -22.11 4.03 -0.60
C LEU A 118 -22.26 2.86 -1.58
N ALA A 119 -22.31 3.12 -2.88
CA ALA A 119 -22.35 2.03 -3.86
C ALA A 119 -21.06 1.20 -3.81
N TYR A 120 -21.16 -0.12 -3.99
CA TYR A 120 -19.99 -1.00 -3.97
C TYR A 120 -18.96 -0.63 -5.06
N SER A 121 -19.44 -0.27 -6.25
CA SER A 121 -18.58 0.21 -7.34
C SER A 121 -17.86 1.51 -6.99
N GLU A 122 -18.54 2.43 -6.30
CA GLU A 122 -17.93 3.68 -5.83
C GLU A 122 -16.88 3.42 -4.75
N PHE A 123 -17.13 2.47 -3.86
CA PHE A 123 -16.14 2.05 -2.86
C PHE A 123 -14.88 1.45 -3.49
N LEU A 124 -15.02 0.58 -4.49
CA LEU A 124 -13.87 0.05 -5.24
C LEU A 124 -13.07 1.17 -5.92
N ARG A 125 -13.76 2.17 -6.48
CA ARG A 125 -13.11 3.35 -7.06
C ARG A 125 -12.37 4.16 -6.00
N ILE A 126 -12.94 4.37 -4.82
CA ILE A 126 -12.26 5.06 -3.71
C ILE A 126 -11.00 4.30 -3.29
N LEU A 127 -11.08 2.97 -3.16
CA LEU A 127 -9.92 2.14 -2.81
C LEU A 127 -8.80 2.27 -3.85
N HIS A 128 -9.14 2.33 -5.13
CA HIS A 128 -8.17 2.54 -6.20
C HIS A 128 -7.62 3.98 -6.20
N ASP A 129 -8.47 4.99 -6.32
CA ASP A 129 -8.05 6.38 -6.58
C ASP A 129 -7.39 7.03 -5.36
N ARG A 130 -7.89 6.73 -4.15
CA ARG A 130 -7.40 7.39 -2.92
C ARG A 130 -6.30 6.61 -2.23
N TYR A 131 -6.32 5.28 -2.32
CA TYR A 131 -5.38 4.41 -1.60
C TYR A 131 -4.46 3.59 -2.50
N GLY A 132 -4.67 3.61 -3.82
CA GLY A 132 -3.87 2.83 -4.77
C GLY A 132 -4.14 1.33 -4.73
N PHE A 133 -5.20 0.86 -4.06
CA PHE A 133 -5.49 -0.56 -3.94
C PHE A 133 -6.15 -1.10 -5.21
N CYS A 134 -5.38 -1.87 -5.96
CA CYS A 134 -5.79 -2.50 -7.21
C CYS A 134 -6.49 -3.84 -6.94
N ILE A 135 -7.82 -3.82 -6.84
CA ILE A 135 -8.63 -5.02 -6.54
C ILE A 135 -9.19 -5.63 -7.82
N GLY A 136 -10.00 -4.85 -8.54
CA GLY A 136 -10.66 -5.27 -9.79
C GLY A 136 -10.06 -4.64 -11.05
N VAL A 137 -9.02 -3.83 -10.92
CA VAL A 137 -8.34 -3.12 -12.02
C VAL A 137 -6.85 -3.37 -11.90
N ALA A 138 -6.19 -3.62 -13.02
CA ALA A 138 -4.74 -3.81 -13.05
C ALA A 138 -4.01 -2.48 -12.79
N PRO A 139 -2.92 -2.48 -12.00
CA PRO A 139 -2.10 -1.29 -11.83
C PRO A 139 -1.51 -0.80 -13.17
N PRO A 140 -1.30 0.52 -13.34
CA PRO A 140 -0.76 1.07 -14.58
C PRO A 140 0.57 0.43 -14.97
N GLY A 141 0.69 0.03 -16.25
CA GLY A 141 1.92 -0.56 -16.80
C GLY A 141 2.16 -2.02 -16.43
N LEU A 142 1.23 -2.69 -15.75
CA LEU A 142 1.33 -4.09 -15.39
C LEU A 142 0.17 -4.91 -15.98
N THR A 143 0.50 -6.02 -16.62
CA THR A 143 -0.50 -6.99 -17.09
C THR A 143 -0.80 -7.98 -15.97
N VAL A 144 -2.03 -7.93 -15.43
CA VAL A 144 -2.54 -8.87 -14.43
C VAL A 144 -3.63 -9.71 -15.07
N SER A 145 -3.70 -11.01 -14.73
CA SER A 145 -4.77 -11.88 -15.22
C SER A 145 -6.14 -11.38 -14.76
N ASN A 146 -7.10 -11.32 -15.69
CA ASN A 146 -8.49 -10.96 -15.40
C ASN A 146 -9.13 -11.91 -14.38
N ASP A 147 -8.71 -13.19 -14.36
CA ASP A 147 -9.22 -14.16 -13.38
C ASP A 147 -8.81 -13.79 -11.96
N LEU A 148 -7.58 -13.32 -11.77
CA LEU A 148 -7.09 -12.87 -10.46
C LEU A 148 -7.79 -11.59 -10.00
N LEU A 149 -8.05 -10.66 -10.92
CA LEU A 149 -8.82 -9.44 -10.61
C LEU A 149 -10.26 -9.78 -10.21
N ARG A 150 -10.88 -10.74 -10.91
CA ARG A 150 -12.22 -11.23 -10.58
C ARG A 150 -12.25 -11.94 -9.23
N GLU A 151 -11.25 -12.79 -8.97
CA GLU A 151 -11.12 -13.50 -7.69
C GLU A 151 -10.97 -12.52 -6.51
N ASN A 152 -10.08 -11.53 -6.63
CA ASN A 152 -9.90 -10.48 -5.63
C ASN A 152 -11.21 -9.75 -5.31
N ARG A 153 -11.98 -9.42 -6.35
CA ARG A 153 -13.28 -8.76 -6.21
C ARG A 153 -14.28 -9.64 -5.47
N THR A 154 -14.39 -10.92 -5.85
CA THR A 154 -15.28 -11.89 -5.19
C THR A 154 -14.91 -12.10 -3.72
N ILE A 155 -13.61 -12.21 -3.41
CA ILE A 155 -13.13 -12.36 -2.03
C ILE A 155 -13.49 -11.12 -1.20
N LEU A 156 -13.26 -9.91 -1.74
CA LEU A 156 -13.62 -8.68 -1.04
C LEU A 156 -15.14 -8.61 -0.81
N GLU A 157 -15.94 -8.89 -1.84
CA GLU A 157 -17.39 -8.85 -1.74
C GLU A 157 -17.91 -9.80 -0.66
N ARG A 158 -17.43 -11.06 -0.68
CA ARG A 158 -17.80 -12.07 0.32
C ARG A 158 -17.48 -11.59 1.73
N ARG A 159 -16.28 -11.03 1.95
CA ARG A 159 -15.88 -10.57 3.27
C ARG A 159 -16.67 -9.36 3.76
N LEU A 160 -17.00 -8.43 2.88
CA LEU A 160 -17.89 -7.31 3.23
C LEU A 160 -19.30 -7.80 3.59
N ARG A 161 -19.78 -8.87 2.95
CA ARG A 161 -21.06 -9.52 3.26
C ARG A 161 -21.01 -10.25 4.61
N ASP A 162 -19.95 -11.02 4.85
CA ASP A 162 -19.74 -11.76 6.10
C ASP A 162 -19.66 -10.81 7.31
N LEU A 163 -19.10 -9.61 7.13
CA LEU A 163 -19.07 -8.55 8.15
C LEU A 163 -20.40 -7.78 8.31
N GLY A 164 -21.40 -8.04 7.46
CA GLY A 164 -22.69 -7.35 7.46
C GLY A 164 -22.64 -5.91 6.93
N LEU A 165 -21.52 -5.51 6.32
CA LEU A 165 -21.29 -4.18 5.75
C LEU A 165 -21.94 -4.03 4.37
N LEU A 166 -22.05 -5.11 3.61
CA LEU A 166 -22.64 -5.12 2.28
C LEU A 166 -24.11 -5.54 2.33
N VAL A 167 -24.99 -4.72 1.77
CA VAL A 167 -26.43 -5.00 1.61
C VAL A 167 -26.80 -4.94 0.13
N GLY A 168 -27.50 -5.98 -0.32
CA GLY A 168 -27.95 -6.14 -1.70
C GLY A 168 -28.32 -7.60 -1.94
N VAL A 169 -29.55 -7.83 -2.41
CA VAL A 169 -30.15 -9.18 -2.48
C VAL A 169 -29.82 -9.89 -3.81
N ASN A 170 -29.31 -9.16 -4.81
CA ASN A 170 -29.11 -9.69 -6.17
C ASN A 170 -27.68 -9.51 -6.68
N ASP A 171 -27.31 -10.31 -7.70
CA ASP A 171 -26.01 -10.28 -8.38
C ASP A 171 -25.73 -8.95 -9.11
N ALA A 172 -26.72 -8.10 -9.30
CA ALA A 172 -26.59 -6.79 -9.92
C ALA A 172 -25.76 -5.82 -9.05
N GLU A 173 -24.56 -5.46 -9.53
CA GLU A 173 -23.65 -4.54 -8.84
C GLU A 173 -24.26 -3.17 -8.53
N SER A 174 -25.23 -2.73 -9.33
CA SER A 174 -25.96 -1.46 -9.14
C SER A 174 -26.82 -1.44 -7.88
N MET A 175 -27.16 -2.60 -7.33
CA MET A 175 -28.00 -2.75 -6.12
C MET A 175 -27.17 -3.06 -4.87
N LYS A 176 -25.84 -3.16 -5.00
CA LYS A 176 -24.92 -3.45 -3.89
C LYS A 176 -24.51 -2.15 -3.22
N HIS A 177 -24.92 -1.97 -1.97
CA HIS A 177 -24.60 -0.80 -1.17
C HIS A 177 -23.93 -1.18 0.14
N LEU A 178 -23.03 -0.33 0.60
CA LEU A 178 -22.38 -0.44 1.88
C LEU A 178 -23.16 0.36 2.92
N ARG A 179 -23.35 -0.28 4.07
CA ARG A 179 -23.94 0.33 5.27
C ARG A 179 -22.97 0.22 6.42
N PRO A 180 -23.09 1.11 7.41
CA PRO A 180 -22.30 0.98 8.61
C PRO A 180 -22.88 -0.12 9.49
N ARG A 181 -22.00 -0.89 10.09
CA ARG A 181 -22.34 -1.89 11.13
C ARG A 181 -22.89 -1.27 12.42
N PHE A 182 -22.37 -0.12 12.84
CA PHE A 182 -22.79 0.56 14.06
C PHE A 182 -23.71 1.73 13.72
N GLU A 183 -24.67 2.04 14.59
CA GLU A 183 -25.45 3.27 14.53
C GLU A 183 -24.69 4.39 15.25
N PRO A 184 -24.77 5.65 14.81
CA PRO A 184 -24.04 6.72 15.44
C PRO A 184 -24.84 7.12 16.68
N THR A 185 -24.21 7.08 17.84
CA THR A 185 -24.82 7.63 19.05
C THR A 185 -25.21 9.07 18.76
N ARG A 186 -26.51 9.36 18.77
CA ARG A 186 -27.01 10.74 18.73
C ARG A 186 -26.60 11.36 20.06
N GLU A 187 -25.47 12.06 20.11
CA GLU A 187 -25.19 12.98 21.21
C GLU A 187 -26.27 14.07 21.20
N GLY A 188 -27.30 13.90 22.03
CA GLY A 188 -28.49 14.75 22.04
C GLY A 188 -29.74 14.16 22.68
N SER A 189 -29.70 12.95 23.26
CA SER A 189 -30.80 12.42 24.08
C SER A 189 -30.28 11.98 25.44
N ALA A 190 -30.06 12.97 26.29
CA ALA A 190 -30.03 12.87 27.75
C ALA A 190 -30.91 14.02 28.29
#